data_AF-A0A2E7D155-F1
#
_entry.id   AF-A0A2E7D155-F1
#
_cell.length_a   1.000
_cell.length_b   1.000
_cell.length_c   1.000
_cell.angle_alpha   90.00
_cell.angle_beta   90.00
_cell.angle_gamma   90.00
#
_symmetry.space_group_name_H-M   'P 1'
#
loop_
_entity.id
_entity.type
_entity.pdbx_description
1 polymer ?
#
loop_
_entity_poly.entity_id
_entity_poly.type
_entity_poly.pdbx_seq_one_letter_code
_entity_poly.pdbx_strand_id
1 'polypeptide(L)'
;MRDYRTMKFTSIQNLKSCVLPLLATSILLGVVAEAEAQFRPRVSLPVVPGTGKKINSVGDNFENEDWTYHPNLPKSSRNIDGQGRYPTGQSNNGRIYESSYRGQPDLIKRITTPAGGLPNSKGALLLRSLHTGVPKRSSLKSQQDDLLMNVGGIVGRLSVSRTPNFVVRVYFPSWDQWEDATDTAFGLRASVVGTGFIHEGNKDKYKKKRFSLFSRSPKKENEVFWPGMFVQFNSKTDGKNEEDSAMIIIRSGPDGKDFVGPMIWNPGWWTMGMSFTPDGKAHYYASEGVDNLTTKDHIASVHPYGSKIKYFSTFFFNICNQNDGRTWSTPFVIDDPEVFVVK
;
A
#
# COMPACT_ATOMS: atom_id res chain seq x y z
N MET A 1 -18.28 66.75 15.53
CA MET A 1 -19.35 67.22 16.45
C MET A 1 -19.30 66.31 17.67
N ARG A 2 -18.85 66.85 18.82
CA ARG A 2 -19.10 66.45 20.24
C ARG A 2 -19.02 64.96 20.63
N ASP A 3 -18.45 64.54 21.75
CA ASP A 3 -17.58 65.14 22.77
C ASP A 3 -17.12 64.00 23.70
N TYR A 4 -16.05 64.26 24.43
CA TYR A 4 -15.36 63.40 25.37
C TYR A 4 -16.03 63.34 26.77
N ARG A 5 -15.64 62.33 27.58
CA ARG A 5 -15.67 62.25 29.08
C ARG A 5 -17.05 61.99 29.72
N THR A 6 -17.24 61.30 30.86
CA THR A 6 -16.41 61.08 32.07
C THR A 6 -17.11 60.06 33.03
N MET A 7 -16.41 59.69 34.11
CA MET A 7 -16.87 59.15 35.43
C MET A 7 -16.75 57.63 35.63
N LYS A 8 -16.28 57.08 36.76
CA LYS A 8 -15.95 57.60 38.09
C LYS A 8 -15.07 56.56 38.84
N PHE A 9 -14.12 57.02 39.66
CA PHE A 9 -13.43 56.24 40.69
C PHE A 9 -14.12 56.48 42.05
N THR A 10 -14.34 55.40 42.81
CA THR A 10 -14.57 55.33 44.28
C THR A 10 -14.58 53.83 44.65
N SER A 11 -13.53 53.27 45.28
CA SER A 11 -13.28 53.16 46.74
C SER A 11 -14.16 52.13 47.46
N ILE A 12 -13.50 51.14 48.10
CA ILE A 12 -13.80 50.41 49.37
C ILE A 12 -12.68 49.34 49.50
N GLN A 13 -11.62 49.57 50.28
CA GLN A 13 -11.44 49.22 51.71
C GLN A 13 -11.37 47.72 52.05
N ASN A 14 -10.18 47.34 52.59
CA ASN A 14 -9.91 46.42 53.70
C ASN A 14 -10.06 44.89 53.52
N LEU A 15 -8.93 44.17 53.63
CA LEU A 15 -8.73 42.96 54.47
C LEU A 15 -7.23 42.57 54.38
N LYS A 16 -6.39 42.97 55.36
CA LYS A 16 -5.99 42.23 56.57
C LYS A 16 -4.95 41.11 56.33
N SER A 17 -3.70 41.45 56.69
CA SER A 17 -2.77 40.69 57.55
C SER A 17 -2.52 39.19 57.32
N CYS A 18 -1.34 38.90 56.78
CA CYS A 18 -0.24 38.14 57.43
C CYS A 18 -0.57 37.44 58.77
N VAL A 19 -0.33 36.12 58.86
CA VAL A 19 0.62 35.44 59.80
C VAL A 19 0.59 33.92 59.51
N LEU A 20 1.79 33.32 59.43
CA LEU A 20 2.09 31.89 59.28
C LEU A 20 1.49 31.01 60.41
N PRO A 21 1.44 29.68 60.20
CA PRO A 21 2.34 28.87 61.02
C PRO A 21 3.15 27.85 60.22
N LEU A 22 4.42 27.71 60.64
CA LEU A 22 5.28 26.56 60.34
C LEU A 22 4.60 25.28 60.82
N LEU A 23 4.56 24.26 59.95
CA LEU A 23 4.62 22.86 60.40
C LEU A 23 5.74 22.16 59.62
N ALA A 24 6.82 21.87 60.35
CA ALA A 24 7.87 20.97 59.93
C ALA A 24 7.31 19.54 59.90
N THR A 25 7.35 18.89 58.73
CA THR A 25 7.21 17.43 58.64
C THR A 25 8.29 16.90 57.71
N SER A 26 9.33 16.38 58.35
CA SER A 26 10.21 15.27 57.96
C SER A 26 10.25 14.88 56.47
N ILE A 27 11.32 15.30 55.79
CA ILE A 27 11.73 14.80 54.48
C ILE A 27 12.20 13.35 54.68
N LEU A 28 11.39 12.37 54.27
CA LEU A 28 11.87 11.03 53.98
C LEU A 28 12.46 11.07 52.56
N LEU A 29 13.80 11.04 52.46
CA LEU A 29 14.52 10.83 51.20
C LEU A 29 14.28 9.38 50.74
N GLY A 30 13.14 9.15 50.10
CA GLY A 30 12.94 7.99 49.24
C GLY A 30 13.57 8.29 47.89
N VAL A 31 14.74 7.71 47.61
CA VAL A 31 15.28 7.63 46.25
C VAL A 31 14.31 6.76 45.45
N VAL A 32 13.34 7.39 44.80
CA VAL A 32 12.58 6.73 43.74
C VAL A 32 13.50 6.70 42.54
N ALA A 33 14.22 5.59 42.38
CA ALA A 33 14.87 5.29 41.11
C ALA A 33 13.75 5.13 40.09
N GLU A 34 13.46 6.20 39.35
CA GLU A 34 12.63 6.14 38.17
C GLU A 34 13.33 5.18 37.20
N ALA A 35 12.77 3.97 37.08
CA ALA A 35 13.13 3.07 36.01
C ALA A 35 12.67 3.72 34.70
N GLU A 36 13.54 4.54 34.11
CA GLU A 36 13.47 4.86 32.69
C GLU A 36 13.60 3.54 31.94
N ALA A 37 12.46 2.91 31.65
CA ALA A 37 12.39 1.87 30.66
C ALA A 37 12.83 2.50 29.34
N GLN A 38 14.13 2.38 29.04
CA GLN A 38 14.70 2.77 27.76
C GLN A 38 13.82 2.17 26.67
N PHE A 39 13.05 3.02 25.98
CA PHE A 39 12.35 2.63 24.77
C PHE A 39 13.41 2.31 23.72
N ARG A 40 13.93 1.09 23.74
CA ARG A 40 14.77 0.58 22.66
C ARG A 40 13.81 0.29 21.50
N PRO A 41 13.91 1.02 20.38
CA PRO A 41 13.14 0.64 19.20
C PRO A 41 13.47 -0.83 18.89
N ARG A 42 12.45 -1.69 18.86
CA ARG A 42 12.61 -3.08 18.45
C ARG A 42 13.04 -3.04 16.99
N VAL A 43 14.33 -3.20 16.72
CA VAL A 43 14.85 -3.36 15.36
C VAL A 43 14.59 -4.80 14.96
N SER A 44 13.78 -5.01 13.93
CA SER A 44 13.63 -6.32 13.29
C SER A 44 14.44 -6.35 12.00
N LEU A 45 15.16 -7.45 11.80
CA LEU A 45 15.83 -7.69 10.53
C LEU A 45 14.78 -7.84 9.41
N PRO A 46 15.03 -7.30 8.20
CA PRO A 46 14.21 -7.57 7.04
C PRO A 46 14.08 -9.09 6.82
N VAL A 47 12.86 -9.53 6.51
CA VAL A 47 12.60 -10.92 6.12
C VAL A 47 12.50 -11.00 4.60
N VAL A 48 13.21 -11.94 4.00
CA VAL A 48 13.13 -12.22 2.57
C VAL A 48 11.75 -12.85 2.27
N PRO A 49 10.96 -12.32 1.32
CA PRO A 49 9.69 -12.92 0.96
C PRO A 49 9.85 -14.37 0.47
N GLY A 50 8.88 -15.23 0.79
CA GLY A 50 9.02 -16.69 0.65
C GLY A 50 9.50 -17.40 1.92
N THR A 51 9.89 -16.65 2.96
CA THR A 51 10.36 -17.22 4.22
C THR A 51 9.21 -17.55 5.17
N GLY A 52 9.25 -18.74 5.77
CA GLY A 52 8.35 -19.17 6.83
C GLY A 52 7.37 -20.25 6.38
N LYS A 53 6.22 -20.33 7.06
CA LYS A 53 5.14 -21.27 6.72
C LYS A 53 4.22 -20.67 5.66
N LYS A 54 4.14 -21.31 4.49
CA LYS A 54 3.16 -20.98 3.44
C LYS A 54 1.74 -21.16 3.97
N ILE A 55 0.87 -20.21 3.64
CA ILE A 55 -0.58 -20.29 3.91
C ILE A 55 -1.25 -20.85 2.64
N ASN A 56 -1.40 -22.17 2.56
CA ASN A 56 -1.86 -22.86 1.34
C ASN A 56 -3.29 -22.50 0.87
N SER A 57 -4.10 -21.88 1.74
CA SER A 57 -5.47 -21.48 1.40
C SER A 57 -5.56 -20.14 0.66
N VAL A 58 -4.47 -19.36 0.60
CA VAL A 58 -4.41 -18.07 -0.10
C VAL A 58 -3.35 -18.11 -1.20
N GLY A 59 -3.44 -17.19 -2.16
CA GLY A 59 -2.62 -17.28 -3.36
C GLY A 59 -3.13 -18.35 -4.32
N ASP A 60 -2.50 -18.47 -5.49
CA ASP A 60 -2.98 -19.38 -6.52
C ASP A 60 -1.81 -19.74 -7.45
N ASN A 61 -1.56 -21.02 -7.66
CA ASN A 61 -0.51 -21.46 -8.59
C ASN A 61 -1.05 -21.65 -10.01
N PHE A 62 -2.34 -21.41 -10.23
CA PHE A 62 -3.00 -21.52 -11.53
C PHE A 62 -2.84 -22.88 -12.23
N GLU A 63 -2.47 -23.95 -11.52
CA GLU A 63 -2.26 -25.26 -12.13
C GLU A 63 -3.58 -25.97 -12.47
N ASN A 64 -4.69 -25.57 -11.85
CA ASN A 64 -6.00 -26.13 -12.18
C ASN A 64 -6.45 -25.66 -13.58
N GLU A 65 -6.64 -26.60 -14.50
CA GLU A 65 -7.07 -26.31 -15.88
C GLU A 65 -8.48 -25.72 -15.96
N ASP A 66 -9.35 -26.03 -14.99
CA ASP A 66 -10.70 -25.48 -14.88
C ASP A 66 -10.72 -24.10 -14.19
N TRP A 67 -9.56 -23.52 -13.88
CA TRP A 67 -9.49 -22.19 -13.29
C TRP A 67 -10.14 -21.17 -14.21
N THR A 68 -11.08 -20.40 -13.65
CA THR A 68 -11.82 -19.39 -14.37
C THR A 68 -12.10 -18.19 -13.49
N TYR A 69 -12.21 -17.03 -14.13
CA TYR A 69 -12.64 -15.80 -13.48
C TYR A 69 -14.04 -15.42 -13.98
N HIS A 70 -14.95 -15.16 -13.04
CA HIS A 70 -16.33 -14.77 -13.32
C HIS A 70 -16.49 -13.26 -13.08
N PRO A 71 -16.46 -12.44 -14.14
CA PRO A 71 -16.69 -11.01 -14.00
C PRO A 71 -18.15 -10.73 -13.64
N ASN A 72 -18.39 -9.70 -12.82
CA ASN A 72 -19.72 -9.15 -12.64
C ASN A 72 -19.74 -7.68 -13.07
N LEU A 73 -20.04 -7.46 -14.35
CA LEU A 73 -20.03 -6.12 -14.93
C LEU A 73 -21.35 -5.38 -14.68
N PRO A 74 -21.33 -4.04 -14.52
CA PRO A 74 -20.17 -3.16 -14.65
C PRO A 74 -19.25 -3.18 -13.41
N LYS A 75 -17.93 -3.06 -13.64
CA LYS A 75 -16.91 -3.01 -12.57
C LYS A 75 -16.98 -1.75 -11.72
N SER A 76 -16.52 -1.83 -10.48
CA SER A 76 -16.50 -0.72 -9.51
C SER A 76 -15.58 0.42 -9.93
N SER A 77 -15.92 1.66 -9.54
CA SER A 77 -15.09 2.85 -9.80
C SER A 77 -15.21 3.87 -8.66
N ARG A 78 -15.39 3.38 -7.44
CA ARG A 78 -15.71 4.17 -6.24
C ARG A 78 -14.71 5.30 -5.98
N ASN A 79 -13.45 5.12 -6.37
CA ASN A 79 -12.43 6.16 -6.24
C ASN A 79 -12.67 7.38 -7.15
N ILE A 80 -13.44 7.23 -8.23
CA ILE A 80 -13.70 8.28 -9.22
C ILE A 80 -15.13 8.81 -9.11
N ASP A 81 -16.13 7.93 -9.09
CA ASP A 81 -17.56 8.30 -9.14
C ASP A 81 -18.35 7.91 -7.87
N GLY A 82 -17.67 7.38 -6.85
CA GLY A 82 -18.29 6.96 -5.60
C GLY A 82 -19.09 5.64 -5.68
N GLN A 83 -19.14 4.98 -6.84
CA GLN A 83 -19.91 3.75 -7.04
C GLN A 83 -19.08 2.49 -6.81
N GLY A 84 -19.37 1.79 -5.71
CA GLY A 84 -19.05 0.37 -5.57
C GLY A 84 -20.17 -0.44 -6.23
N ARG A 85 -19.84 -1.29 -7.19
CA ARG A 85 -20.81 -2.06 -7.96
C ARG A 85 -20.75 -3.51 -7.50
N TYR A 86 -21.84 -3.97 -6.89
CA TYR A 86 -21.95 -5.28 -6.26
C TYR A 86 -23.00 -6.16 -6.96
N PRO A 87 -22.85 -7.49 -6.95
CA PRO A 87 -21.68 -8.24 -6.45
C PRO A 87 -20.40 -7.93 -7.26
N THR A 88 -19.23 -8.22 -6.70
CA THR A 88 -17.94 -8.04 -7.41
C THR A 88 -17.61 -9.31 -8.20
N GLY A 89 -16.78 -9.20 -9.24
CA GLY A 89 -16.21 -10.38 -9.90
C GLY A 89 -15.27 -11.19 -8.99
N GLN A 90 -15.13 -12.48 -9.27
CA GLN A 90 -14.27 -13.39 -8.50
C GLN A 90 -13.81 -14.62 -9.31
N SER A 91 -12.71 -15.24 -8.90
CA SER A 91 -12.30 -16.56 -9.39
C SER A 91 -13.22 -17.68 -8.88
N ASN A 92 -13.33 -18.76 -9.64
CA ASN A 92 -14.16 -19.93 -9.28
C ASN A 92 -13.76 -20.60 -7.96
N ASN A 93 -12.49 -20.46 -7.55
CA ASN A 93 -11.98 -20.94 -6.27
C ASN A 93 -12.03 -19.89 -5.13
N GLY A 94 -12.56 -18.69 -5.37
CA GLY A 94 -12.72 -17.62 -4.38
C GLY A 94 -11.43 -16.95 -3.89
N ARG A 95 -10.28 -17.23 -4.51
CA ARG A 95 -8.97 -16.72 -4.08
C ARG A 95 -8.60 -15.37 -4.67
N ILE A 96 -9.24 -14.96 -5.76
CA ILE A 96 -8.99 -13.69 -6.45
C ILE A 96 -10.31 -12.98 -6.67
N TYR A 97 -10.36 -11.67 -6.47
CA TYR A 97 -11.58 -10.89 -6.60
C TYR A 97 -11.34 -9.45 -7.05
N GLU A 98 -12.39 -8.86 -7.62
CA GLU A 98 -12.42 -7.47 -8.06
C GLU A 98 -12.35 -6.50 -6.86
N SER A 99 -11.61 -5.39 -7.05
CA SER A 99 -11.64 -4.27 -6.12
C SER A 99 -12.99 -3.55 -6.12
N SER A 100 -13.62 -3.44 -4.95
CA SER A 100 -14.78 -2.53 -4.80
C SER A 100 -14.41 -1.04 -4.87
N TYR A 101 -13.11 -0.72 -4.95
CA TYR A 101 -12.61 0.65 -5.06
C TYR A 101 -12.35 1.06 -6.51
N ARG A 102 -11.65 0.22 -7.28
CA ARG A 102 -11.13 0.52 -8.63
C ARG A 102 -11.52 -0.50 -9.71
N GLY A 103 -12.37 -1.47 -9.39
CA GLY A 103 -12.80 -2.47 -10.37
C GLY A 103 -11.69 -3.46 -10.72
N GLN A 104 -11.90 -4.24 -11.76
CA GLN A 104 -11.04 -5.34 -12.21
C GLN A 104 -10.55 -5.13 -13.65
N PRO A 105 -9.44 -5.78 -14.05
CA PRO A 105 -9.06 -5.82 -15.46
C PRO A 105 -10.17 -6.39 -16.35
N ASP A 106 -10.19 -5.94 -17.61
CA ASP A 106 -11.20 -6.36 -18.60
C ASP A 106 -10.93 -7.78 -19.12
N LEU A 107 -9.65 -8.17 -19.19
CA LEU A 107 -9.21 -9.51 -19.50
C LEU A 107 -8.45 -10.09 -18.30
N ILE A 108 -9.04 -11.13 -17.71
CA ILE A 108 -8.43 -11.96 -16.66
C ILE A 108 -8.56 -13.40 -17.16
N LYS A 109 -7.44 -13.99 -17.57
CA LYS A 109 -7.48 -15.29 -18.26
C LYS A 109 -6.32 -16.17 -17.86
N ARG A 110 -6.62 -17.40 -17.45
CA ARG A 110 -5.60 -18.45 -17.35
C ARG A 110 -5.05 -18.75 -18.73
N ILE A 111 -3.73 -18.71 -18.86
CA ILE A 111 -2.99 -19.04 -20.06
C ILE A 111 -1.93 -20.10 -19.75
N THR A 112 -1.35 -20.69 -20.78
CA THR A 112 -0.10 -21.43 -20.63
C THR A 112 0.99 -20.49 -20.13
N THR A 113 1.77 -20.96 -19.15
CA THR A 113 2.89 -20.20 -18.59
C THR A 113 3.89 -19.82 -19.71
N PRO A 114 4.20 -18.53 -19.88
CA PRO A 114 5.24 -18.09 -20.81
C PRO A 114 6.58 -18.80 -20.60
N ALA A 115 7.35 -18.93 -21.68
CA ALA A 115 8.69 -19.53 -21.62
C ALA A 115 9.57 -18.85 -20.56
N GLY A 116 10.46 -19.62 -19.93
CA GLY A 116 11.30 -19.16 -18.83
C GLY A 116 10.58 -19.05 -17.47
N GLY A 117 9.30 -19.47 -17.40
CA GLY A 117 8.54 -19.54 -16.15
C GLY A 117 9.06 -20.61 -15.20
N LEU A 118 8.37 -20.79 -14.07
CA LEU A 118 8.73 -21.85 -13.11
C LEU A 118 8.72 -23.23 -13.80
N PRO A 119 9.70 -24.13 -13.55
CA PRO A 119 9.86 -25.37 -14.32
C PRO A 119 8.63 -26.31 -14.37
N ASN A 120 7.77 -26.25 -13.35
CA ASN A 120 6.56 -27.07 -13.26
C ASN A 120 5.27 -26.27 -13.41
N SER A 121 5.36 -24.99 -13.77
CA SER A 121 4.19 -24.14 -13.98
C SER A 121 3.64 -24.37 -15.38
N LYS A 122 2.39 -24.82 -15.45
CA LYS A 122 1.64 -25.02 -16.70
C LYS A 122 0.60 -23.93 -16.91
N GLY A 123 0.14 -23.31 -15.83
CA GLY A 123 -0.83 -22.23 -15.88
C GLY A 123 -0.30 -20.95 -15.27
N ALA A 124 -0.61 -19.82 -15.89
CA ALA A 124 -0.36 -18.49 -15.34
C ALA A 124 -1.56 -17.57 -15.66
N LEU A 125 -1.61 -16.39 -15.06
CA LEU A 125 -2.74 -15.47 -15.20
C LEU A 125 -2.38 -14.22 -16.02
N LEU A 126 -2.96 -14.11 -17.22
CA LEU A 126 -2.90 -12.91 -18.05
C LEU A 126 -3.87 -11.84 -17.54
N LEU A 127 -3.37 -10.61 -17.42
CA LEU A 127 -4.11 -9.44 -16.98
C LEU A 127 -3.98 -8.30 -18.00
N ARG A 128 -5.11 -7.79 -18.51
CA ARG A 128 -5.15 -6.59 -19.37
C ARG A 128 -6.41 -5.76 -19.18
N SER A 129 -6.28 -4.47 -19.39
CA SER A 129 -7.41 -3.54 -19.41
C SER A 129 -7.44 -2.74 -20.70
N LEU A 130 -8.65 -2.50 -21.21
CA LEU A 130 -8.94 -1.57 -22.31
C LEU A 130 -9.64 -0.32 -21.76
N HIS A 131 -10.55 -0.52 -20.80
CA HIS A 131 -11.42 0.50 -20.22
C HIS A 131 -11.22 0.57 -18.70
N THR A 132 -10.12 1.17 -18.25
CA THR A 132 -9.94 1.42 -16.81
C THR A 132 -10.80 2.60 -16.32
N GLY A 133 -10.96 2.73 -15.00
CA GLY A 133 -11.72 3.84 -14.41
C GLY A 133 -13.24 3.66 -14.49
N VAL A 134 -13.99 4.70 -14.85
CA VAL A 134 -15.47 4.63 -14.85
C VAL A 134 -15.94 3.80 -16.06
N PRO A 135 -16.73 2.73 -15.86
CA PRO A 135 -17.18 1.89 -16.95
C PRO A 135 -17.85 2.66 -18.09
N LYS A 136 -17.53 2.30 -19.33
CA LYS A 136 -18.04 2.93 -20.57
C LYS A 136 -17.67 4.41 -20.72
N ARG A 137 -16.63 4.89 -20.01
CA ARG A 137 -16.13 6.27 -20.14
C ARG A 137 -14.61 6.29 -20.33
N SER A 138 -14.19 6.85 -21.45
CA SER A 138 -12.80 7.22 -21.70
C SER A 138 -12.49 8.53 -20.95
N SER A 139 -11.44 8.53 -20.14
CA SER A 139 -10.98 9.74 -19.44
C SER A 139 -9.84 10.46 -20.16
N LEU A 140 -9.21 9.82 -21.16
CA LEU A 140 -8.00 10.33 -21.82
C LEU A 140 -6.89 10.69 -20.82
N LYS A 141 -6.82 9.91 -19.74
CA LYS A 141 -5.91 10.08 -18.62
C LYS A 141 -5.63 8.69 -18.09
N SER A 142 -4.39 8.48 -17.67
CA SER A 142 -3.99 7.29 -16.94
C SER A 142 -4.97 6.95 -15.83
N GLN A 143 -5.47 5.72 -15.88
CA GLN A 143 -6.34 5.12 -14.87
C GLN A 143 -5.86 3.69 -14.64
N GLN A 144 -6.43 3.06 -13.61
CA GLN A 144 -6.02 1.73 -13.21
C GLN A 144 -7.19 0.90 -12.71
N ASP A 145 -7.10 -0.40 -12.95
CA ASP A 145 -7.94 -1.42 -12.33
C ASP A 145 -7.13 -2.22 -11.29
N ASP A 146 -7.81 -2.79 -10.30
CA ASP A 146 -7.19 -3.45 -9.15
C ASP A 146 -7.71 -4.89 -9.00
N LEU A 147 -6.84 -5.90 -9.15
CA LEU A 147 -7.18 -7.30 -8.92
C LEU A 147 -6.59 -7.78 -7.58
N LEU A 148 -7.43 -8.23 -6.65
CA LEU A 148 -7.03 -8.51 -5.26
C LEU A 148 -6.90 -10.00 -4.98
N MET A 149 -5.91 -10.36 -4.18
CA MET A 149 -5.76 -11.69 -3.58
C MET A 149 -6.58 -11.77 -2.29
N ASN A 150 -7.42 -12.79 -2.15
CA ASN A 150 -8.36 -12.91 -1.03
C ASN A 150 -7.71 -13.42 0.28
N VAL A 151 -6.67 -12.73 0.75
CA VAL A 151 -6.03 -13.08 2.03
C VAL A 151 -6.99 -12.81 3.19
N GLY A 152 -7.48 -11.57 3.29
CA GLY A 152 -8.30 -11.12 4.42
C GLY A 152 -9.65 -11.83 4.53
N GLY A 153 -10.27 -12.22 3.42
CA GLY A 153 -11.53 -12.98 3.45
C GLY A 153 -11.34 -14.46 3.79
N ILE A 154 -10.16 -15.04 3.54
CA ILE A 154 -9.89 -16.46 3.81
C ILE A 154 -9.27 -16.68 5.20
N VAL A 155 -8.31 -15.86 5.60
CA VAL A 155 -7.56 -16.04 6.87
C VAL A 155 -7.65 -14.86 7.83
N GLY A 156 -8.41 -13.82 7.48
CA GLY A 156 -8.44 -12.58 8.25
C GLY A 156 -7.19 -11.73 8.07
N ARG A 157 -7.10 -10.65 8.83
CA ARG A 157 -5.92 -9.77 8.85
C ARG A 157 -4.77 -10.44 9.60
N LEU A 158 -3.58 -10.42 9.03
CA LEU A 158 -2.37 -10.97 9.64
C LEU A 158 -1.63 -9.88 10.42
N SER A 159 -1.40 -10.09 11.71
CA SER A 159 -0.58 -9.19 12.54
C SER A 159 0.87 -9.19 12.04
N VAL A 160 1.52 -8.02 11.98
CA VAL A 160 2.95 -7.93 11.66
C VAL A 160 3.86 -8.61 12.69
N SER A 161 3.34 -8.93 13.89
CA SER A 161 4.06 -9.76 14.86
C SER A 161 4.38 -11.16 14.30
N ARG A 162 3.59 -11.65 13.34
CA ARG A 162 3.77 -12.92 12.63
C ARG A 162 4.67 -12.82 11.40
N THR A 163 5.13 -11.61 11.10
CA THR A 163 5.95 -11.28 9.93
C THR A 163 5.36 -11.81 8.61
N PRO A 164 4.14 -11.40 8.24
CA PRO A 164 3.55 -11.82 6.97
C PRO A 164 4.39 -11.30 5.81
N ASN A 165 4.51 -12.11 4.77
CA ASN A 165 5.20 -11.77 3.55
C ASN A 165 4.58 -12.48 2.34
N PHE A 166 4.78 -11.94 1.15
CA PHE A 166 4.27 -12.54 -0.08
C PHE A 166 5.28 -12.39 -1.22
N VAL A 167 5.24 -13.34 -2.15
CA VAL A 167 6.07 -13.38 -3.36
C VAL A 167 5.17 -13.69 -4.57
N VAL A 168 5.52 -13.16 -5.73
CA VAL A 168 4.85 -13.40 -7.01
C VAL A 168 5.88 -13.37 -8.14
N ARG A 169 5.66 -14.17 -9.18
CA ARG A 169 6.42 -14.07 -10.43
C ARG A 169 5.61 -13.26 -11.42
N VAL A 170 6.24 -12.26 -12.03
CA VAL A 170 5.61 -11.38 -13.02
C VAL A 170 6.40 -11.50 -14.31
N TYR A 171 5.73 -11.83 -15.39
CA TYR A 171 6.30 -11.78 -16.73
C TYR A 171 6.04 -10.41 -17.33
N PHE A 172 7.13 -9.70 -17.61
CA PHE A 172 7.14 -8.51 -18.42
C PHE A 172 7.31 -8.92 -19.88
N PRO A 173 6.34 -8.63 -20.75
CA PRO A 173 6.45 -8.98 -22.17
C PRO A 173 7.55 -8.14 -22.84
N SER A 174 7.94 -8.52 -24.06
CA SER A 174 8.91 -7.75 -24.84
C SER A 174 8.41 -6.31 -25.06
N TRP A 175 9.34 -5.34 -25.15
CA TRP A 175 9.03 -3.91 -25.16
C TRP A 175 8.03 -3.48 -26.25
N ASP A 176 8.02 -4.17 -27.40
CA ASP A 176 7.07 -3.95 -28.51
C ASP A 176 5.62 -4.31 -28.18
N GLN A 177 5.39 -5.04 -27.08
CA GLN A 177 4.06 -5.40 -26.59
C GLN A 177 3.56 -4.45 -25.49
N TRP A 178 4.39 -3.52 -25.03
CA TRP A 178 3.98 -2.54 -24.03
C TRP A 178 3.05 -1.51 -24.65
N GLU A 179 2.12 -0.99 -23.85
CA GLU A 179 1.39 0.21 -24.22
C GLU A 179 2.39 1.34 -24.46
N ASP A 180 2.32 1.98 -25.62
CA ASP A 180 3.27 2.99 -26.05
C ASP A 180 3.01 4.34 -25.34
N ALA A 181 3.27 4.35 -24.03
CA ALA A 181 3.11 5.51 -23.16
C ALA A 181 4.10 5.45 -22.00
N THR A 182 4.91 6.52 -21.85
CA THR A 182 5.74 6.70 -20.65
C THR A 182 4.86 7.00 -19.44
N ASP A 183 4.56 5.98 -18.65
CA ASP A 183 3.70 6.06 -17.48
C ASP A 183 3.86 4.81 -16.59
N THR A 184 3.20 4.80 -15.43
CA THR A 184 2.99 3.58 -14.65
C THR A 184 2.14 2.59 -15.46
N ALA A 185 2.68 1.40 -15.71
CA ALA A 185 1.98 0.34 -16.45
C ALA A 185 1.43 -0.76 -15.52
N PHE A 186 2.16 -1.08 -14.46
CA PHE A 186 1.82 -2.16 -13.52
C PHE A 186 2.08 -1.75 -12.07
N GLY A 187 1.35 -2.36 -11.13
CA GLY A 187 1.65 -2.25 -9.71
C GLY A 187 1.49 -3.56 -8.96
N LEU A 188 2.37 -3.82 -7.99
CA LEU A 188 2.26 -4.87 -6.99
C LEU A 188 2.21 -4.22 -5.61
N ARG A 189 1.05 -4.25 -4.96
CA ARG A 189 0.80 -3.47 -3.74
C ARG A 189 0.15 -4.30 -2.67
N ALA A 190 0.25 -3.84 -1.43
CA ALA A 190 -0.38 -4.44 -0.27
C ALA A 190 -1.44 -3.51 0.33
N SER A 191 -2.50 -4.07 0.88
CA SER A 191 -3.41 -3.36 1.77
C SER A 191 -3.01 -3.66 3.21
N VAL A 192 -2.65 -2.62 3.94
CA VAL A 192 -2.20 -2.72 5.33
C VAL A 192 -2.98 -1.77 6.21
N VAL A 193 -3.04 -2.08 7.51
CA VAL A 193 -3.63 -1.23 8.54
C VAL A 193 -2.50 -0.76 9.46
N GLY A 194 -2.43 0.54 9.74
CA GLY A 194 -1.42 1.11 10.63
C GLY A 194 -1.88 2.38 11.31
N THR A 195 -1.01 2.94 12.16
CA THR A 195 -1.29 4.19 12.89
C THR A 195 -0.65 5.40 12.24
N GLY A 196 -1.38 6.50 12.19
CA GLY A 196 -0.81 7.83 11.93
C GLY A 196 -0.80 8.26 10.48
N PHE A 197 -1.54 7.56 9.60
CA PHE A 197 -1.80 8.08 8.27
C PHE A 197 -2.85 9.20 8.35
N ILE A 198 -2.61 10.27 7.62
CA ILE A 198 -3.61 11.29 7.31
C ILE A 198 -3.74 11.22 5.79
N HIS A 199 -4.77 10.55 5.29
CA HIS A 199 -5.10 10.58 3.87
C HIS A 199 -5.21 12.04 3.37
N GLU A 200 -4.84 12.30 2.12
CA GLU A 200 -4.99 13.64 1.52
C GLU A 200 -6.45 14.15 1.57
N GLY A 201 -7.42 13.25 1.44
CA GLY A 201 -8.85 13.51 1.66
C GLY A 201 -9.28 13.73 3.11
N ASN A 202 -8.36 13.56 4.08
CA ASN A 202 -8.58 13.78 5.51
C ASN A 202 -7.84 15.04 6.02
N LYS A 203 -7.09 15.77 5.17
CA LYS A 203 -6.34 16.98 5.54
C LYS A 203 -7.24 18.03 6.24
N ASP A 204 -8.50 18.15 5.83
CA ASP A 204 -9.43 19.13 6.39
C ASP A 204 -9.94 18.77 7.80
N LYS A 205 -10.00 17.46 8.16
CA LYS A 205 -10.34 17.04 9.53
C LYS A 205 -9.26 17.43 10.54
N TYR A 206 -8.00 17.49 10.11
CA TYR A 206 -6.87 17.82 10.98
C TYR A 206 -6.56 19.33 11.03
N LYS A 207 -6.92 20.11 9.99
CA LYS A 207 -6.78 21.58 10.00
C LYS A 207 -7.73 22.27 11.01
N LYS A 208 -8.96 21.78 11.17
CA LYS A 208 -9.97 22.42 12.05
C LYS A 208 -9.68 22.36 13.56
N LYS A 209 -8.70 21.57 14.02
CA LYS A 209 -8.40 21.41 15.46
C LYS A 209 -7.30 22.33 16.00
N ARG A 210 -6.62 23.13 15.18
CA ARG A 210 -5.46 23.94 15.60
C ARG A 210 -5.78 25.23 16.37
N PHE A 211 -7.06 25.58 16.56
CA PHE A 211 -7.48 26.85 17.21
C PHE A 211 -8.13 26.70 18.60
N SER A 212 -8.03 25.53 19.26
CA SER A 212 -8.53 25.37 20.64
C SER A 212 -7.38 25.18 21.62
N LEU A 213 -7.22 26.12 22.56
CA LEU A 213 -6.24 26.09 23.66
C LEU A 213 -6.39 24.89 24.64
N PHE A 214 -7.34 23.98 24.38
CA PHE A 214 -7.58 22.75 25.15
C PHE A 214 -7.64 21.49 24.27
N SER A 215 -7.08 21.52 23.04
CA SER A 215 -7.20 20.37 22.15
C SER A 215 -6.37 19.17 22.64
N ARG A 216 -7.05 18.13 23.14
CA ARG A 216 -6.49 16.78 23.31
C ARG A 216 -5.76 16.37 22.03
N SER A 217 -4.56 15.79 22.17
CA SER A 217 -3.79 15.25 21.03
C SER A 217 -4.69 14.40 20.15
N PRO A 218 -4.65 14.56 18.81
CA PRO A 218 -5.48 13.77 17.92
C PRO A 218 -5.24 12.28 18.19
N LYS A 219 -6.31 11.51 18.44
CA LYS A 219 -6.23 10.05 18.52
C LYS A 219 -5.64 9.56 17.21
N LYS A 220 -4.53 8.81 17.27
CA LYS A 220 -3.99 8.09 16.12
C LYS A 220 -4.99 6.98 15.78
N GLU A 221 -5.87 7.23 14.83
CA GLU A 221 -6.79 6.22 14.32
C GLU A 221 -6.01 5.19 13.48
N ASN A 222 -6.51 3.96 13.46
CA ASN A 222 -5.98 2.94 12.57
C ASN A 222 -6.57 3.21 11.18
N GLU A 223 -5.72 3.46 10.19
CA GLU A 223 -6.14 3.71 8.81
C GLU A 223 -5.62 2.59 7.88
N VAL A 224 -6.35 2.37 6.79
CA VAL A 224 -5.89 1.52 5.68
C VAL A 224 -5.06 2.37 4.73
N PHE A 225 -3.91 1.85 4.32
CA PHE A 225 -3.08 2.45 3.28
C PHE A 225 -2.39 1.36 2.46
N TRP A 226 -1.78 1.78 1.35
CA TRP A 226 -1.41 0.86 0.28
C TRP A 226 0.03 1.04 -0.22
N PRO A 227 1.05 0.58 0.56
CA PRO A 227 2.42 0.56 0.09
C PRO A 227 2.59 -0.46 -1.04
N GLY A 228 3.60 -0.26 -1.88
CA GLY A 228 3.94 -1.26 -2.89
C GLY A 228 4.96 -0.77 -3.90
N MET A 229 5.08 -1.52 -4.98
CA MET A 229 5.93 -1.24 -6.12
C MET A 229 5.05 -0.90 -7.33
N PHE A 230 5.38 0.16 -8.03
CA PHE A 230 4.92 0.40 -9.39
C PHE A 230 6.03 0.09 -10.37
N VAL A 231 5.66 -0.32 -11.58
CA VAL A 231 6.56 -0.43 -12.72
C VAL A 231 6.17 0.66 -13.70
N GLN A 232 7.05 1.63 -13.85
CA GLN A 232 6.91 2.69 -14.83
C GLN A 232 7.63 2.28 -16.11
N PHE A 233 6.94 2.40 -17.25
CA PHE A 233 7.54 2.28 -18.57
C PHE A 233 8.13 3.62 -18.99
N ASN A 234 9.28 3.57 -19.64
CA ASN A 234 9.92 4.69 -20.30
C ASN A 234 9.97 4.33 -21.79
N SER A 235 9.01 4.84 -22.56
CA SER A 235 8.93 4.57 -23.99
C SER A 235 9.98 5.41 -24.73
N LYS A 236 10.67 4.81 -25.70
CA LYS A 236 11.56 5.53 -26.62
C LYS A 236 10.82 6.49 -27.56
N THR A 237 9.50 6.35 -27.69
CA THR A 237 8.69 7.20 -28.58
C THR A 237 8.29 8.52 -27.92
N ASP A 238 8.52 8.69 -26.60
CA ASP A 238 8.12 9.87 -25.85
C ASP A 238 9.03 11.10 -26.07
N GLY A 239 10.11 10.93 -26.84
CA GLY A 239 11.08 11.97 -27.17
C GLY A 239 12.04 12.35 -26.03
N LYS A 240 11.98 11.66 -24.88
CA LYS A 240 12.84 11.87 -23.70
C LYS A 240 13.74 10.67 -23.41
N ASN A 241 13.35 9.47 -23.81
CA ASN A 241 14.15 8.26 -23.63
C ASN A 241 14.77 7.83 -24.95
N GLU A 242 16.04 7.41 -24.91
CA GLU A 242 16.76 6.92 -26.09
C GLU A 242 16.37 5.47 -26.45
N GLU A 243 15.97 4.69 -25.45
CA GLU A 243 15.57 3.30 -25.57
C GLU A 243 14.41 2.95 -24.63
N ASP A 244 13.67 1.89 -24.99
CA ASP A 244 12.61 1.36 -24.15
C ASP A 244 13.21 0.74 -22.89
N SER A 245 12.70 1.14 -21.73
CA SER A 245 13.08 0.56 -20.45
C SER A 245 11.91 0.63 -19.49
N ALA A 246 12.03 -0.05 -18.35
CA ALA A 246 11.13 0.18 -17.23
C ALA A 246 11.92 0.43 -15.94
N MET A 247 11.25 0.96 -14.92
CA MET A 247 11.82 1.12 -13.59
C MET A 247 10.82 0.74 -12.52
N ILE A 248 11.33 0.17 -11.43
CA ILE A 248 10.54 -0.04 -10.23
C ILE A 248 10.52 1.27 -9.44
N ILE A 249 9.33 1.68 -9.02
CA ILE A 249 9.10 2.84 -8.14
C ILE A 249 8.51 2.33 -6.84
N ILE A 250 9.17 2.64 -5.72
CA ILE A 250 8.63 2.30 -4.41
C ILE A 250 7.64 3.39 -3.99
N ARG A 251 6.38 2.99 -3.91
CA ARG A 251 5.28 3.86 -3.48
C ARG A 251 5.34 4.03 -1.97
N SER A 252 5.11 5.27 -1.54
CA SER A 252 4.87 5.62 -0.13
C SER A 252 6.12 5.62 0.75
N GLY A 253 7.16 6.36 0.37
CA GLY A 253 8.30 6.63 1.24
C GLY A 253 7.91 7.26 2.59
N PRO A 254 8.86 7.42 3.52
CA PRO A 254 8.57 7.94 4.86
C PRO A 254 7.90 9.32 4.90
N ASP A 255 8.16 10.17 3.91
CA ASP A 255 7.53 11.49 3.73
C ASP A 255 6.27 11.44 2.83
N GLY A 256 5.88 10.24 2.40
CA GLY A 256 4.77 9.98 1.49
C GLY A 256 5.08 10.16 0.02
N LYS A 257 6.32 10.54 -0.34
CA LYS A 257 6.77 10.61 -1.73
C LYS A 257 7.25 9.25 -2.22
N ASP A 258 7.25 9.09 -3.53
CA ASP A 258 7.80 7.91 -4.17
C ASP A 258 9.31 8.04 -4.32
N PHE A 259 10.00 6.91 -4.35
CA PHE A 259 11.44 6.88 -4.60
C PHE A 259 11.79 5.76 -5.56
N VAL A 260 12.87 5.99 -6.32
CA VAL A 260 13.29 5.14 -7.43
C VAL A 260 13.94 3.86 -6.90
N GLY A 261 13.53 2.73 -7.45
CA GLY A 261 14.12 1.40 -7.28
C GLY A 261 14.99 1.00 -8.47
N PRO A 262 15.25 -0.29 -8.68
CA PRO A 262 16.08 -0.75 -9.79
C PRO A 262 15.42 -0.53 -11.16
N MET A 263 16.26 -0.35 -12.17
CA MET A 263 15.88 -0.36 -13.58
C MET A 263 15.63 -1.79 -14.05
N ILE A 264 14.70 -1.93 -15.00
CA ILE A 264 14.40 -3.13 -15.76
C ILE A 264 14.83 -2.87 -17.19
N TRP A 265 16.03 -3.34 -17.54
CA TRP A 265 16.58 -3.24 -18.89
C TRP A 265 16.16 -4.40 -19.79
N ASN A 266 15.96 -5.57 -19.19
CA ASN A 266 15.55 -6.78 -19.89
C ASN A 266 14.12 -7.16 -19.46
N PRO A 267 13.17 -7.27 -20.41
CA PRO A 267 11.88 -7.87 -20.15
C PRO A 267 12.04 -9.38 -19.95
N GLY A 268 10.99 -10.03 -19.43
CA GLY A 268 11.00 -11.43 -19.05
C GLY A 268 10.43 -11.61 -17.65
N TRP A 269 10.75 -12.74 -17.03
CA TRP A 269 10.30 -13.03 -15.68
C TRP A 269 11.05 -12.23 -14.64
N TRP A 270 10.31 -11.77 -13.64
CA TRP A 270 10.80 -11.12 -12.44
C TRP A 270 10.09 -11.69 -11.23
N THR A 271 10.85 -11.97 -10.18
CA THR A 271 10.29 -12.35 -8.88
C THR A 271 10.21 -11.11 -8.02
N MET A 272 9.03 -10.80 -7.48
CA MET A 272 8.77 -9.60 -6.70
C MET A 272 8.07 -9.97 -5.39
N GLY A 273 8.34 -9.23 -4.32
CA GLY A 273 7.71 -9.53 -3.03
C GLY A 273 7.85 -8.43 -2.00
N MET A 274 7.03 -8.55 -0.95
CA MET A 274 7.11 -7.67 0.21
C MET A 274 7.01 -8.47 1.51
N SER A 275 7.65 -7.95 2.56
CA SER A 275 7.49 -8.46 3.93
C SER A 275 7.19 -7.35 4.91
N PHE A 276 6.49 -7.69 6.00
CA PHE A 276 6.06 -6.73 7.01
C PHE A 276 6.47 -7.18 8.40
N THR A 277 7.31 -6.42 9.09
CA THR A 277 7.96 -6.85 10.33
C THR A 277 7.39 -6.23 11.59
N PRO A 278 7.68 -6.79 12.79
CA PRO A 278 7.12 -6.31 14.06
C PRO A 278 7.44 -4.86 14.42
N ASP A 279 8.47 -4.25 13.83
CA ASP A 279 8.79 -2.82 13.98
C ASP A 279 7.88 -1.89 13.14
N GLY A 280 6.97 -2.48 12.37
CA GLY A 280 5.96 -1.82 11.56
C GLY A 280 6.45 -1.33 10.21
N LYS A 281 7.59 -1.84 9.72
CA LYS A 281 8.12 -1.53 8.39
C LYS A 281 7.54 -2.44 7.30
N ALA A 282 7.60 -1.94 6.07
CA ALA A 282 7.52 -2.74 4.86
C ALA A 282 8.93 -2.87 4.25
N HIS A 283 9.24 -4.07 3.77
CA HIS A 283 10.46 -4.36 3.03
C HIS A 283 10.10 -4.79 1.61
N TYR A 284 10.86 -4.31 0.63
CA TYR A 284 10.59 -4.49 -0.79
C TYR A 284 11.73 -5.25 -1.43
N TYR A 285 11.39 -6.22 -2.27
CA TYR A 285 12.34 -7.08 -2.95
C TYR A 285 11.90 -7.30 -4.40
N ALA A 286 12.87 -7.30 -5.30
CA ALA A 286 12.67 -7.74 -6.67
C ALA A 286 13.98 -8.24 -7.29
N SER A 287 13.89 -9.25 -8.14
CA SER A 287 15.01 -9.76 -8.92
C SER A 287 14.53 -10.23 -10.30
N GLU A 288 15.42 -10.16 -11.29
CA GLU A 288 15.22 -10.81 -12.58
C GLU A 288 15.16 -12.34 -12.40
N GLY A 289 14.35 -13.00 -13.22
CA GLY A 289 14.13 -14.44 -13.20
C GLY A 289 13.01 -14.90 -12.25
N VAL A 290 12.87 -16.22 -12.15
CA VAL A 290 11.82 -16.90 -11.36
C VAL A 290 12.32 -17.46 -10.02
N ASP A 291 13.62 -17.33 -9.75
CA ASP A 291 14.25 -17.88 -8.56
C ASP A 291 13.68 -17.28 -7.28
N ASN A 292 13.87 -18.00 -6.17
CA ASN A 292 13.49 -17.46 -4.87
C ASN A 292 14.32 -16.22 -4.55
N LEU A 293 13.64 -15.21 -4.03
CA LEU A 293 14.28 -14.01 -3.53
C LEU A 293 15.29 -14.36 -2.43
N THR A 294 16.32 -13.53 -2.35
CA THR A 294 17.41 -13.60 -1.38
C THR A 294 17.58 -12.24 -0.69
N THR A 295 18.51 -12.16 0.27
CA THR A 295 18.86 -10.89 0.90
C THR A 295 19.48 -9.88 -0.06
N LYS A 296 20.05 -10.32 -1.20
CA LYS A 296 20.65 -9.43 -2.20
C LYS A 296 19.60 -8.68 -3.02
N ASP A 297 18.39 -9.22 -3.10
CA ASP A 297 17.29 -8.66 -3.88
C ASP A 297 16.52 -7.59 -3.11
N HIS A 298 17.01 -7.21 -1.93
CA HIS A 298 16.45 -6.17 -1.08
C HIS A 298 16.60 -4.80 -1.73
N ILE A 299 15.48 -4.10 -1.91
CA ILE A 299 15.45 -2.73 -2.47
C ILE A 299 15.41 -1.70 -1.35
N ALA A 300 14.45 -1.84 -0.42
CA ALA A 300 14.19 -0.82 0.58
C ALA A 300 13.49 -1.35 1.83
N SER A 301 13.65 -0.62 2.95
CA SER A 301 12.97 -0.86 4.22
C SER A 301 12.44 0.45 4.77
N VAL A 302 11.13 0.65 4.77
CA VAL A 302 10.53 1.95 5.14
C VAL A 302 9.35 1.79 6.08
N HIS A 303 9.07 2.84 6.84
CA HIS A 303 7.76 3.06 7.46
C HIS A 303 6.91 3.80 6.43
N PRO A 304 5.99 3.14 5.71
CA PRO A 304 5.35 3.80 4.58
C PRO A 304 4.48 4.95 5.05
N TYR A 305 4.56 6.11 4.39
CA TYR A 305 3.93 7.35 4.84
C TYR A 305 4.28 7.75 6.30
N GLY A 306 5.46 7.34 6.78
CA GLY A 306 5.89 7.56 8.17
C GLY A 306 5.05 6.79 9.20
N SER A 307 4.20 5.87 8.74
CA SER A 307 3.24 5.14 9.56
C SER A 307 3.78 3.76 9.95
N LYS A 308 3.42 3.32 11.16
CA LYS A 308 3.73 1.95 11.61
C LYS A 308 2.61 1.00 11.21
N ILE A 309 2.96 0.00 10.43
CA ILE A 309 2.05 -1.08 10.04
C ILE A 309 1.76 -1.96 11.26
N LYS A 310 0.49 -2.32 11.43
CA LYS A 310 0.01 -3.26 12.46
C LYS A 310 -0.49 -4.57 11.85
N TYR A 311 -1.17 -4.48 10.71
CA TYR A 311 -1.76 -5.63 10.06
C TYR A 311 -1.56 -5.60 8.55
N PHE A 312 -1.26 -6.76 7.97
CA PHE A 312 -1.38 -7.04 6.54
C PHE A 312 -2.77 -7.63 6.27
N SER A 313 -3.48 -7.11 5.28
CA SER A 313 -4.84 -7.55 4.95
C SER A 313 -4.92 -8.32 3.64
N THR A 314 -4.20 -7.88 2.60
CA THR A 314 -4.20 -8.48 1.26
C THR A 314 -3.08 -7.84 0.43
N PHE A 315 -2.80 -8.40 -0.74
CA PHE A 315 -2.01 -7.79 -1.81
C PHE A 315 -2.76 -7.86 -3.13
N PHE A 316 -2.38 -7.02 -4.08
CA PHE A 316 -3.14 -6.80 -5.30
C PHE A 316 -2.27 -6.26 -6.42
N PHE A 317 -2.80 -6.41 -7.63
CA PHE A 317 -2.18 -5.99 -8.87
C PHE A 317 -2.90 -4.78 -9.42
N ASN A 318 -2.15 -3.80 -9.88
CA ASN A 318 -2.69 -2.68 -10.64
C ASN A 318 -2.36 -2.88 -12.11
N ILE A 319 -3.38 -2.79 -12.96
CA ILE A 319 -3.20 -2.72 -14.41
C ILE A 319 -3.59 -1.32 -14.83
N CYS A 320 -2.62 -0.57 -15.34
CA CYS A 320 -2.81 0.81 -15.75
C CYS A 320 -2.91 0.90 -17.27
N ASN A 321 -3.69 1.85 -17.77
CA ASN A 321 -3.63 2.28 -19.16
C ASN A 321 -4.06 3.74 -19.31
N GLN A 322 -3.86 4.33 -20.50
CA GLN A 322 -4.22 5.72 -20.80
C GLN A 322 -5.74 5.98 -20.83
N ASN A 323 -6.56 4.93 -20.70
CA ASN A 323 -8.02 4.95 -20.74
C ASN A 323 -8.56 5.79 -21.91
N ASP A 324 -8.04 5.52 -23.10
CA ASP A 324 -8.45 6.16 -24.35
C ASP A 324 -9.64 5.45 -25.02
N GLY A 325 -9.96 4.23 -24.56
CA GLY A 325 -11.01 3.37 -25.10
C GLY A 325 -10.62 2.63 -26.39
N ARG A 326 -9.34 2.62 -26.76
CA ARG A 326 -8.81 2.01 -27.99
C ARG A 326 -7.60 1.14 -27.73
N THR A 327 -6.72 1.57 -26.83
CA THR A 327 -5.44 0.95 -26.57
C THR A 327 -5.55 0.01 -25.37
N TRP A 328 -5.18 -1.25 -25.60
CA TRP A 328 -5.05 -2.22 -24.52
C TRP A 328 -3.77 -1.96 -23.74
N SER A 329 -3.85 -2.11 -22.41
CA SER A 329 -2.67 -2.13 -21.54
C SER A 329 -1.67 -3.21 -21.98
N THR A 330 -0.43 -3.05 -21.54
CA THR A 330 0.61 -4.08 -21.57
C THR A 330 0.07 -5.42 -21.03
N PRO A 331 0.32 -6.57 -21.72
CA PRO A 331 -0.14 -7.89 -21.33
C PRO A 331 0.69 -8.51 -20.20
N PHE A 332 0.55 -8.01 -18.98
CA PHE A 332 1.22 -8.59 -17.82
C PHE A 332 0.68 -9.98 -17.52
N VAL A 333 1.59 -10.90 -17.18
CA VAL A 333 1.24 -12.24 -16.69
C VAL A 333 1.80 -12.39 -15.29
N ILE A 334 0.99 -12.92 -14.37
CA ILE A 334 1.42 -13.26 -13.02
C ILE A 334 1.37 -14.77 -12.82
N ASP A 335 2.28 -15.28 -12.00
CA ASP A 335 2.35 -16.70 -11.66
C ASP A 335 2.76 -16.90 -10.20
N ASP A 336 2.27 -18.01 -9.64
CA ASP A 336 2.46 -18.48 -8.27
C ASP A 336 2.54 -17.37 -7.20
N PRO A 337 1.50 -16.50 -7.06
CA PRO A 337 1.34 -15.64 -5.89
C PRO A 337 1.21 -16.48 -4.62
N GLU A 338 2.16 -16.31 -3.69
CA GLU A 338 2.22 -17.06 -2.44
C GLU A 338 2.28 -16.12 -1.22
N VAL A 339 1.74 -16.58 -0.08
CA VAL A 339 1.79 -15.84 1.20
C VAL A 339 2.35 -16.72 2.30
N PHE A 340 3.21 -16.14 3.13
CA PHE A 340 3.90 -16.80 4.22
C PHE A 340 3.78 -16.01 5.52
N VAL A 341 4.01 -16.71 6.63
CA VAL A 341 4.20 -16.14 7.98
C VAL A 341 5.38 -16.83 8.64
N VAL A 342 6.21 -16.08 9.36
CA VAL A 342 7.41 -16.62 10.02
C VAL A 342 7.12 -17.12 11.44
N LYS A 343 6.13 -16.54 12.11
CA LYS A 343 5.78 -16.85 13.51
C LYS A 343 4.32 -17.23 13.71
#